data_AF-A0A7S3AYD6-F1
#
_entry.id   AF-A0A7S3AYD6-F1
#
_cell.length_a   1.000
_cell.length_b   1.000
_cell.length_c   1.000
_cell.angle_alpha   90.00
_cell.angle_beta   90.00
_cell.angle_gamma   90.00
#
_symmetry.space_group_name_H-M   'P 1'
#
loop_
_entity.id
_entity.type
_entity.pdbx_description
1 polymer ?
#
loop_
_entity_poly.entity_id
_entity_poly.type
_entity_poly.pdbx_seq_one_letter_code
_entity_poly.pdbx_strand_id
1 'polypeptide(L)'
;MLWARRLCRTAAAATGVAVAAAATCGVAEGQSSQSVLKDAMHSSASLELLVHNISHADLYLLLKQQPIEEAPICGQSEGEGTLLARPQFNSFQPTSELILNHLDQLEAAHGAPEVISAPSKYKVHYPVGLGLTQHGTVPGAVVEAEDMPNVGSPWERFHLKGLKHTADGHPPTSTVPQISAVYLPLMAVLIPEWLRVLKRRETTDGTPPPRKVLVLVSGAGQPRNTDANPQDNSTEGTGRLIQRFVQAVYPDIEVICIPSNWSIFRYDDNVRFVKQQVLPVVEQKRKEVVMVHGEDWKKRLRVTLSLSDGAPARISAINASMRSYRPDYLHIWRTKTFWDQRILSEEDVEFHTFKKLEMRPATYITTLAPTERKLAEDMISYKRQFEAVCDASVRELESFWLRKTGKAVLAVLVTQKPGEDPVFWRGMNCEVSMPTGTLCAERNAIGNALAGDQTMTRSDMKAIAVLSMPLARGSTKDTIALNPLDPCGACMEWLKKIAEVNPDFSVLTFANTNCEKVYVTPIGDYA
;
A
#
# COMPACT_ATOMS: atom_id res chain seq x y z
N MET A 1 10.82 52.83 25.60
CA MET A 1 10.76 53.93 24.61
C MET A 1 10.53 53.29 23.25
N LEU A 2 9.28 53.01 22.90
CA LEU A 2 8.42 53.86 22.05
C LEU A 2 8.98 53.99 20.63
N TRP A 3 8.42 53.22 19.69
CA TRP A 3 7.93 53.79 18.43
C TRP A 3 6.78 52.91 17.91
N ALA A 4 5.57 53.39 18.16
CA ALA A 4 4.32 52.85 17.64
C ALA A 4 3.41 54.04 17.27
N ARG A 5 2.67 53.87 16.17
CA ARG A 5 1.44 54.58 15.75
C ARG A 5 1.54 56.02 15.19
N ARG A 6 1.16 56.15 13.92
CA ARG A 6 0.10 57.01 13.33
C ARG A 6 0.18 56.81 11.79
N LEU A 7 -0.89 56.69 11.00
CA LEU A 7 -2.16 57.41 11.00
C LEU A 7 -3.33 56.57 10.42
N CYS A 8 -4.52 57.06 10.72
CA CYS A 8 -5.85 56.51 10.48
C CYS A 8 -6.61 57.40 9.48
N ARG A 9 -7.57 56.82 8.74
CA ARG A 9 -8.85 57.42 8.23
C ARG A 9 -8.71 58.45 7.09
N THR A 10 -9.57 58.55 6.07
CA THR A 10 -11.02 58.34 5.76
C THR A 10 -11.15 58.24 4.21
N ALA A 11 -12.15 57.67 3.52
CA ALA A 11 -13.62 57.66 3.59
C ALA A 11 -14.15 56.48 2.72
N ALA A 12 -15.17 55.69 3.09
CA ALA A 12 -16.63 55.91 2.90
C ALA A 12 -16.98 56.39 1.47
N ALA A 13 -17.89 55.83 0.68
CA ALA A 13 -19.04 54.92 0.80
C ALA A 13 -19.22 54.25 -0.61
N ALA A 14 -20.07 53.27 -0.93
CA ALA A 14 -21.48 53.10 -0.58
C ALA A 14 -22.00 51.73 -1.13
N THR A 15 -23.01 51.18 -0.44
CA THR A 15 -24.15 50.37 -0.92
C THR A 15 -23.84 49.04 -1.63
N GLY A 16 -24.21 47.85 -1.15
CA GLY A 16 -25.20 47.46 -0.14
C GLY A 16 -26.38 46.74 -0.81
N VAL A 17 -26.52 45.43 -0.58
CA VAL A 17 -27.81 44.74 -0.43
C VAL A 17 -27.58 43.55 0.50
N ALA A 18 -28.08 43.66 1.73
CA ALA A 18 -28.31 42.56 2.64
C ALA A 18 -29.81 42.59 2.98
N VAL A 19 -30.50 41.48 2.76
CA VAL A 19 -31.85 41.17 3.29
C VAL A 19 -31.83 39.64 3.45
N ALA A 20 -31.61 39.08 4.64
CA ALA A 20 -32.42 39.05 5.85
C ALA A 20 -32.82 37.58 6.07
N ALA A 21 -32.17 36.96 7.05
CA ALA A 21 -32.62 35.74 7.68
C ALA A 21 -33.92 36.04 8.45
N ALA A 22 -34.98 35.32 8.13
CA ALA A 22 -36.15 35.21 8.98
C ALA A 22 -36.12 33.82 9.63
N ALA A 23 -35.95 33.84 10.95
CA ALA A 23 -36.12 32.71 11.82
C ALA A 23 -37.60 32.34 11.90
N THR A 24 -37.91 31.04 11.78
CA THR A 24 -39.10 30.46 12.39
C THR A 24 -38.65 29.25 13.20
N CYS A 25 -38.68 29.45 14.52
CA CYS A 25 -38.62 28.43 15.53
C CYS A 25 -39.71 27.39 15.31
N GLY A 26 -39.32 26.14 15.10
CA GLY A 26 -40.11 24.96 15.44
C GLY A 26 -39.30 24.16 16.44
N VAL A 27 -39.58 24.37 17.73
CA VAL A 27 -39.03 23.57 18.83
C VAL A 27 -39.73 22.21 18.78
N ALA A 28 -39.00 21.17 18.37
CA ALA A 28 -39.31 19.80 18.70
C ALA A 28 -38.08 19.23 19.42
N GLU A 29 -38.31 18.90 20.68
CA GLU A 29 -37.42 18.21 21.63
C GLU A 29 -36.67 17.08 20.91
N GLY A 30 -35.34 17.01 20.95
CA GLY A 30 -34.58 16.83 22.17
C GLY A 30 -34.22 15.36 22.38
N GLN A 31 -33.62 14.68 21.37
CA GLN A 31 -32.88 13.43 21.54
C GLN A 31 -32.07 13.06 20.27
N SER A 32 -30.84 12.58 20.47
CA SER A 32 -29.98 11.80 19.54
C SER A 32 -28.80 12.44 18.77
N SER A 33 -28.46 13.73 18.89
CA SER A 33 -27.20 14.23 18.26
C SER A 33 -25.94 13.95 19.10
N GLN A 34 -26.08 13.70 20.41
CA GLN A 34 -24.96 13.33 21.29
C GLN A 34 -24.68 11.82 21.38
N SER A 35 -25.61 10.96 20.99
CA SER A 35 -25.38 9.50 20.99
C SER A 35 -24.52 9.07 19.80
N VAL A 36 -24.74 9.65 18.62
CA VAL A 36 -23.95 9.33 17.41
C VAL A 36 -22.47 9.77 17.55
N LEU A 37 -22.20 10.85 18.28
CA LEU A 37 -20.82 11.29 18.57
C LEU A 37 -20.16 10.49 19.70
N LYS A 38 -20.94 9.88 20.60
CA LYS A 38 -20.39 9.05 21.71
C LYS A 38 -19.95 7.67 21.24
N ASP A 39 -20.62 7.10 20.24
CA ASP A 39 -20.21 5.81 19.66
C ASP A 39 -18.93 5.92 18.81
N ALA A 40 -18.70 7.08 18.17
CA ALA A 40 -17.45 7.36 17.46
C ALA A 40 -16.24 7.55 18.39
N MET A 41 -16.45 7.91 19.66
CA MET A 41 -15.38 8.12 20.65
C MET A 41 -14.91 6.83 21.35
N HIS A 42 -15.49 5.66 21.04
CA HIS A 42 -15.15 4.38 21.70
C HIS A 42 -14.30 3.41 20.88
N SER A 43 -13.78 3.81 19.71
CA SER A 43 -12.79 2.97 19.02
C SER A 43 -11.38 3.40 19.42
N SER A 44 -10.81 2.74 20.43
CA SER A 44 -9.37 2.79 20.72
C SER A 44 -8.53 2.01 19.67
N ALA A 45 -9.13 1.66 18.53
CA ALA A 45 -8.52 0.81 17.52
C ALA A 45 -7.63 1.63 16.58
N SER A 46 -6.52 1.01 16.19
CA SER A 46 -5.71 1.49 15.07
C SER A 46 -6.51 1.53 13.76
N LEU A 47 -5.99 2.26 12.78
CA LEU A 47 -6.59 2.44 11.47
C LEU A 47 -5.64 1.97 10.37
N GLU A 48 -6.15 1.08 9.53
CA GLU A 48 -5.44 0.53 8.38
C GLU A 48 -6.14 1.00 7.10
N LEU A 49 -5.41 1.74 6.26
CA LEU A 49 -5.89 2.24 4.97
C LEU A 49 -5.27 1.40 3.85
N LEU A 50 -6.08 0.90 2.91
CA LEU A 50 -5.63 0.38 1.62
C LEU A 50 -6.08 1.32 0.51
N VAL A 51 -5.14 1.91 -0.21
CA VAL A 51 -5.43 2.76 -1.37
C VAL A 51 -5.21 1.96 -2.64
N HIS A 52 -6.23 1.83 -3.47
CA HIS A 52 -6.19 1.08 -4.71
C HIS A 52 -6.66 1.94 -5.90
N ASN A 53 -5.85 1.96 -6.96
CA ASN A 53 -6.19 2.64 -8.19
C ASN A 53 -6.87 1.65 -9.14
N ILE A 54 -8.14 1.89 -9.43
CA ILE A 54 -8.95 1.02 -10.28
C ILE A 54 -8.50 1.16 -11.74
N SER A 55 -8.44 0.03 -12.42
CA SER A 55 -8.04 -0.14 -13.80
C SER A 55 -9.09 -0.92 -14.59
N HIS A 56 -8.86 -1.08 -15.89
CA HIS A 56 -9.68 -1.96 -16.73
C HIS A 56 -9.37 -3.46 -16.51
N ALA A 57 -8.33 -3.81 -15.75
CA ALA A 57 -8.04 -5.19 -15.37
C ALA A 57 -8.87 -5.65 -14.16
N ASP A 58 -9.55 -4.74 -13.46
CA ASP A 58 -10.33 -5.06 -12.27
C ASP A 58 -11.69 -5.70 -12.58
N LEU A 59 -12.23 -5.51 -13.79
CA LEU A 59 -13.58 -5.94 -14.15
C LEU A 59 -13.57 -6.96 -15.28
N TYR A 60 -13.88 -8.22 -14.97
CA TYR A 60 -14.17 -9.26 -15.96
C TYR A 60 -15.64 -9.69 -15.87
N LEU A 61 -16.17 -10.19 -16.98
CA LEU A 61 -17.58 -10.56 -17.13
C LEU A 61 -17.69 -12.01 -17.57
N LEU A 62 -18.68 -12.73 -17.05
CA LEU A 62 -19.14 -13.99 -17.64
C LEU A 62 -20.33 -13.67 -18.55
N LEU A 63 -20.20 -14.00 -19.82
CA LEU A 63 -21.26 -13.85 -20.82
C LEU A 63 -21.88 -15.21 -21.13
N LYS A 64 -23.21 -15.27 -21.20
CA LYS A 64 -23.99 -16.38 -21.76
C LYS A 64 -24.49 -16.00 -23.16
N GLN A 65 -24.54 -16.96 -24.07
CA GLN A 65 -25.14 -16.79 -25.39
C GLN A 65 -26.65 -17.01 -25.31
N GLN A 66 -27.45 -16.01 -25.70
CA GLN A 66 -28.90 -16.13 -25.83
C GLN A 66 -29.31 -16.14 -27.31
N PRO A 67 -30.08 -17.14 -27.80
CA PRO A 67 -30.62 -17.14 -29.15
C PRO A 67 -31.56 -15.96 -29.42
N ILE A 68 -31.54 -15.39 -30.63
CA ILE A 68 -32.41 -14.27 -31.03
C ILE A 68 -33.86 -14.72 -31.33
N GLU A 69 -34.11 -16.00 -31.66
CA GLU A 69 -35.44 -16.59 -31.90
C GLU A 69 -35.51 -18.08 -31.48
N GLU A 70 -36.72 -18.62 -31.24
CA GLU A 70 -37.04 -20.03 -30.93
C GLU A 70 -36.69 -21.01 -32.09
N ALA A 71 -35.42 -21.11 -32.46
CA ALA A 71 -34.97 -22.21 -33.32
C ALA A 71 -34.76 -23.48 -32.45
N PRO A 72 -35.28 -24.66 -32.85
CA PRO A 72 -35.12 -25.88 -32.08
C PRO A 72 -33.64 -26.30 -32.06
N ILE A 73 -33.02 -26.19 -30.88
CA ILE A 73 -31.62 -26.59 -30.68
C ILE A 73 -31.59 -28.10 -30.47
N CYS A 74 -31.14 -28.83 -31.49
CA CYS A 74 -30.85 -30.26 -31.39
C CYS A 74 -29.49 -30.45 -30.70
N GLY A 75 -29.51 -30.98 -29.48
CA GLY A 75 -28.40 -31.68 -28.83
C GLY A 75 -27.09 -30.90 -28.65
N GLN A 76 -27.01 -30.08 -27.59
CA GLN A 76 -25.71 -29.67 -27.04
C GLN A 76 -25.67 -29.90 -25.53
N SER A 77 -24.54 -30.43 -25.07
CA SER A 77 -24.25 -30.77 -23.68
C SER A 77 -24.13 -29.54 -22.78
N GLU A 78 -24.63 -29.66 -21.54
CA GLU A 78 -24.53 -28.67 -20.47
C GLU A 78 -23.06 -28.31 -20.19
N GLY A 79 -22.56 -27.23 -20.79
CA GLY A 79 -21.20 -26.72 -20.57
C GLY A 79 -20.67 -25.71 -21.60
N GLU A 80 -21.25 -25.64 -22.81
CA GLU A 80 -20.60 -24.96 -23.95
C GLU A 80 -21.01 -23.48 -24.21
N GLY A 81 -21.85 -22.86 -23.38
CA GLY A 81 -22.44 -21.54 -23.68
C GLY A 81 -21.84 -20.30 -23.00
N THR A 82 -20.74 -20.41 -22.23
CA THR A 82 -20.21 -19.27 -21.44
C THR A 82 -18.83 -18.77 -21.86
N LEU A 83 -18.69 -17.45 -22.01
CA LEU A 83 -17.46 -16.78 -22.44
C LEU A 83 -17.00 -15.77 -21.38
N LEU A 84 -15.68 -15.74 -21.13
CA LEU A 84 -15.09 -14.70 -20.29
C LEU A 84 -14.83 -13.47 -21.16
N ALA A 85 -15.20 -12.29 -20.67
CA ALA A 85 -15.10 -11.05 -21.41
C ALA A 85 -14.63 -9.88 -20.54
N ARG A 86 -14.23 -8.79 -21.21
CA ARG A 86 -14.04 -7.47 -20.60
C ARG A 86 -14.77 -6.44 -21.44
N PRO A 87 -15.33 -5.37 -20.86
CA PRO A 87 -15.78 -4.26 -21.65
C PRO A 87 -14.62 -3.70 -22.48
N GLN A 88 -14.92 -3.24 -23.69
CA GLN A 88 -13.98 -2.41 -24.43
C GLN A 88 -13.77 -1.06 -23.73
N PHE A 89 -12.70 -0.37 -24.11
CA PHE A 89 -12.29 0.90 -23.50
C PHE A 89 -13.45 1.91 -23.36
N ASN A 90 -14.22 2.16 -24.42
CA ASN A 90 -15.37 3.09 -24.40
C ASN A 90 -16.70 2.41 -24.01
N SER A 91 -16.66 1.29 -23.31
CA SER A 91 -17.86 0.58 -22.86
C SER A 91 -17.83 0.28 -21.36
N PHE A 92 -16.82 0.74 -20.63
CA PHE A 92 -16.66 0.48 -19.21
C PHE A 92 -17.79 1.09 -18.37
N GLN A 93 -18.04 2.40 -18.50
CA GLN A 93 -19.08 3.08 -17.74
C GLN A 93 -20.49 2.61 -18.12
N PRO A 94 -20.87 2.53 -19.42
CA PRO A 94 -22.19 2.02 -19.79
C PRO A 94 -22.45 0.59 -19.32
N THR A 95 -21.44 -0.29 -19.42
CA THR A 95 -21.59 -1.68 -19.00
C THR A 95 -21.72 -1.80 -17.48
N SER A 96 -20.90 -1.08 -16.73
CA SER A 96 -20.93 -1.13 -15.26
C SER A 96 -22.21 -0.53 -14.68
N GLU A 97 -22.73 0.57 -15.23
CA GLU A 97 -24.02 1.13 -14.81
C GLU A 97 -25.19 0.19 -15.11
N LEU A 98 -25.19 -0.48 -16.27
CA LEU A 98 -26.20 -1.49 -16.58
C LEU A 98 -26.17 -2.65 -15.58
N ILE A 99 -24.98 -3.12 -15.19
CA ILE A 99 -24.84 -4.15 -14.17
C ILE A 99 -25.33 -3.64 -12.80
N LEU A 100 -24.96 -2.41 -12.42
CA LEU A 100 -25.34 -1.83 -11.14
C LEU A 100 -26.86 -1.67 -11.01
N ASN A 101 -27.52 -1.20 -12.07
CA ASN A 101 -28.98 -1.08 -12.13
C ASN A 101 -29.65 -2.45 -12.01
N HIS A 102 -29.09 -3.47 -12.64
CA HIS A 102 -29.58 -4.85 -12.52
C HIS A 102 -29.42 -5.40 -11.10
N LEU A 103 -28.26 -5.16 -10.48
CA LEU A 103 -28.03 -5.51 -9.08
C LEU A 103 -29.00 -4.80 -8.14
N ASP A 104 -29.32 -3.52 -8.38
CA ASP A 104 -30.33 -2.80 -7.60
C ASP A 104 -31.72 -3.45 -7.70
N GLN A 105 -32.11 -3.92 -8.89
CA GLN A 105 -33.38 -4.62 -9.09
C GLN A 105 -33.40 -5.98 -8.37
N LEU A 106 -32.32 -6.75 -8.50
CA LEU A 106 -32.18 -8.03 -7.79
C LEU A 106 -32.18 -7.84 -6.26
N GLU A 107 -31.51 -6.80 -5.76
CA GLU A 107 -31.47 -6.50 -4.33
C GLU A 107 -32.83 -6.09 -3.78
N ALA A 108 -33.56 -5.26 -4.52
CA ALA A 108 -34.92 -4.87 -4.17
C ALA A 108 -35.89 -6.06 -4.15
N ALA A 109 -35.72 -7.03 -5.05
CA ALA A 109 -36.59 -8.18 -5.17
C ALA A 109 -36.22 -9.34 -4.23
N HIS A 110 -34.93 -9.53 -3.94
CA HIS A 110 -34.42 -10.80 -3.37
C HIS A 110 -33.36 -10.64 -2.27
N GLY A 111 -32.93 -9.42 -1.94
CA GLY A 111 -31.90 -9.17 -0.93
C GLY A 111 -30.47 -9.22 -1.47
N ALA A 112 -29.49 -9.49 -0.61
CA ALA A 112 -28.07 -9.34 -0.96
C ALA A 112 -27.67 -10.18 -2.21
N PRO A 113 -26.79 -9.65 -3.09
CA PRO A 113 -26.41 -10.33 -4.33
C PRO A 113 -25.62 -11.62 -4.05
N GLU A 114 -25.77 -12.62 -4.92
CA GLU A 114 -25.04 -13.88 -4.81
C GLU A 114 -23.53 -13.64 -4.98
N VAL A 115 -22.72 -14.11 -4.03
CA VAL A 115 -21.26 -14.05 -4.11
C VAL A 115 -20.75 -15.27 -4.86
N ILE A 116 -20.11 -15.03 -6.01
CA ILE A 116 -19.50 -16.10 -6.81
C ILE A 116 -18.11 -16.42 -6.28
N SER A 117 -17.78 -17.71 -6.24
CA SER A 117 -16.45 -18.19 -5.86
C SER A 117 -15.72 -18.87 -7.02
N ALA A 118 -14.40 -18.77 -7.02
CA ALA A 118 -13.53 -19.45 -7.99
C ALA A 118 -12.40 -20.21 -7.28
N PRO A 119 -11.91 -21.32 -7.87
CA PRO A 119 -10.83 -22.08 -7.29
C PRO A 119 -9.50 -21.31 -7.35
N SER A 120 -8.71 -21.43 -6.31
CA SER A 120 -7.32 -21.01 -6.29
C SER A 120 -6.41 -22.07 -6.92
N LYS A 121 -5.15 -21.71 -7.17
CA LYS A 121 -4.06 -22.64 -7.53
C LYS A 121 -3.96 -23.83 -6.56
N TYR A 122 -4.35 -23.64 -5.30
CA TYR A 122 -4.34 -24.65 -4.24
C TYR A 122 -5.72 -25.32 -4.01
N LYS A 123 -6.65 -25.17 -4.96
CA LYS A 123 -8.02 -25.73 -4.92
C LYS A 123 -8.88 -25.22 -3.75
N VAL A 124 -8.53 -24.09 -3.15
CA VAL A 124 -9.38 -23.38 -2.18
C VAL A 124 -10.30 -22.44 -2.95
N HIS A 125 -11.59 -22.45 -2.66
CA HIS A 125 -12.53 -21.52 -3.30
C HIS A 125 -12.52 -20.18 -2.58
N TYR A 126 -12.29 -19.10 -3.33
CA TYR A 126 -12.35 -17.74 -2.81
C TYR A 126 -13.48 -16.95 -3.48
N PRO A 127 -14.16 -16.06 -2.73
CA PRO A 127 -15.04 -15.05 -3.32
C PRO A 127 -14.31 -14.25 -4.38
N VAL A 128 -14.87 -14.19 -5.57
CA VAL A 128 -14.25 -13.56 -6.74
C VAL A 128 -15.16 -12.54 -7.41
N GLY A 129 -16.46 -12.50 -7.08
CA GLY A 129 -17.39 -11.67 -7.83
C GLY A 129 -18.84 -11.77 -7.36
N LEU A 130 -19.74 -11.25 -8.20
CA LEU A 130 -21.17 -11.17 -7.95
C LEU A 130 -21.95 -11.83 -9.10
N GLY A 131 -22.94 -12.64 -8.75
CA GLY A 131 -23.88 -13.26 -9.69
C GLY A 131 -25.00 -12.32 -10.07
N LEU A 132 -25.40 -12.38 -11.34
CA LEU A 132 -26.52 -11.61 -11.90
C LEU A 132 -27.71 -12.52 -12.28
N THR A 133 -27.56 -13.83 -12.09
CA THR A 133 -28.61 -14.83 -12.25
C THR A 133 -28.97 -15.43 -10.91
N GLN A 134 -30.24 -15.68 -10.65
CA GLN A 134 -30.62 -16.52 -9.52
C GLN A 134 -30.31 -17.99 -9.81
N HIS A 135 -29.49 -18.62 -8.97
CA HIS A 135 -29.58 -20.07 -8.77
C HIS A 135 -30.71 -20.34 -7.78
N GLY A 136 -31.92 -20.59 -8.29
CA GLY A 136 -33.05 -20.99 -7.46
C GLY A 136 -32.71 -22.24 -6.64
N THR A 137 -32.72 -22.11 -5.31
CA THR A 137 -32.61 -23.24 -4.36
C THR A 137 -33.90 -24.07 -4.27
N VAL A 138 -34.80 -23.97 -5.26
CA VAL A 138 -35.99 -24.81 -5.36
C VAL A 138 -35.87 -25.69 -6.62
N PRO A 139 -35.75 -27.02 -6.49
CA PRO A 139 -35.78 -27.92 -7.63
C PRO A 139 -37.13 -27.76 -8.35
N GLY A 140 -37.13 -27.15 -9.53
CA GLY A 140 -38.30 -27.04 -10.40
C GLY A 140 -38.81 -25.63 -10.73
N ALA A 141 -38.21 -24.55 -10.21
CA ALA A 141 -38.52 -23.20 -10.66
C ALA A 141 -37.64 -22.84 -11.87
N VAL A 142 -38.22 -22.91 -13.07
CA VAL A 142 -37.63 -22.33 -14.28
C VAL A 142 -37.67 -20.81 -14.09
N VAL A 143 -36.51 -20.19 -13.88
CA VAL A 143 -36.39 -18.72 -13.96
C VAL A 143 -36.52 -18.38 -15.46
N GLU A 144 -37.61 -17.69 -15.82
CA GLU A 144 -37.82 -17.25 -17.20
C GLU A 144 -36.68 -16.32 -17.62
N ALA A 145 -36.21 -16.47 -18.86
CA ALA A 145 -35.04 -15.77 -19.41
C ALA A 145 -35.23 -14.24 -19.60
N GLU A 146 -36.36 -13.68 -19.14
CA GLU A 146 -36.75 -12.28 -19.33
C GLU A 146 -36.11 -11.32 -18.30
N ASP A 147 -35.64 -11.81 -17.16
CA ASP A 147 -35.13 -10.97 -16.03
C ASP A 147 -33.61 -10.77 -16.01
N MET A 148 -32.93 -10.92 -17.14
CA MET A 148 -31.49 -10.68 -17.24
C MET A 148 -31.22 -9.34 -17.91
N PRO A 149 -30.10 -8.66 -17.60
CA PRO A 149 -29.80 -7.40 -18.23
C PRO A 149 -29.47 -7.69 -19.70
N ASN A 150 -30.49 -7.53 -20.56
CA ASN A 150 -30.37 -7.64 -21.99
C ASN A 150 -29.59 -6.42 -22.44
N VAL A 151 -28.28 -6.58 -22.47
CA VAL A 151 -27.40 -5.64 -23.14
C VAL A 151 -27.77 -5.81 -24.60
N GLY A 152 -28.66 -4.96 -25.14
CA GLY A 152 -28.89 -4.82 -26.58
C GLY A 152 -27.64 -4.34 -27.34
N SER A 153 -26.47 -4.70 -26.83
CA SER A 153 -25.14 -4.31 -27.24
C SER A 153 -24.58 -5.39 -28.15
N PRO A 154 -24.06 -5.00 -29.32
CA PRO A 154 -23.30 -5.92 -30.15
C PRO A 154 -22.17 -6.53 -29.33
N TRP A 155 -21.85 -7.80 -29.59
CA TRP A 155 -20.65 -8.48 -29.08
C TRP A 155 -19.36 -7.67 -29.24
N GLU A 156 -19.34 -6.73 -30.20
CA GLU A 156 -18.28 -5.75 -30.45
C GLU A 156 -17.95 -4.87 -29.24
N ARG A 157 -18.84 -4.73 -28.25
CA ARG A 157 -18.53 -3.96 -27.02
C ARG A 157 -17.64 -4.70 -26.04
N PHE A 158 -17.27 -5.94 -26.33
CA PHE A 158 -16.50 -6.80 -25.44
C PHE A 158 -15.20 -7.29 -26.08
N HIS A 159 -14.14 -7.36 -25.27
CA HIS A 159 -12.98 -8.19 -25.55
C HIS A 159 -13.27 -9.61 -25.05
N LEU A 160 -13.36 -10.58 -25.95
CA LEU A 160 -13.71 -11.97 -25.64
C LEU A 160 -12.45 -12.83 -25.46
N LYS A 161 -12.44 -13.71 -24.45
CA LYS A 161 -11.38 -14.70 -24.23
C LYS A 161 -11.60 -15.93 -25.12
N GLY A 162 -10.55 -16.41 -25.77
CA GLY A 162 -10.54 -17.72 -26.46
C GLY A 162 -11.00 -17.70 -27.91
N LEU A 163 -11.70 -16.66 -28.36
CA LEU A 163 -11.98 -16.40 -29.77
C LEU A 163 -10.74 -15.76 -30.42
N LYS A 164 -9.84 -16.58 -30.97
CA LYS A 164 -8.89 -16.09 -31.98
C LYS A 164 -9.70 -15.76 -33.23
N HIS A 165 -9.42 -14.62 -33.86
CA HIS A 165 -9.91 -14.28 -35.19
C HIS A 165 -9.66 -15.45 -36.16
N THR A 166 -10.64 -16.33 -36.34
CA THR A 166 -10.72 -17.21 -37.49
C THR A 166 -11.05 -16.32 -38.70
N ALA A 167 -10.79 -16.82 -39.91
CA ALA A 167 -11.10 -16.08 -41.15
C ALA A 167 -12.59 -15.67 -41.25
N ASP A 168 -13.47 -16.32 -40.47
CA ASP A 168 -14.90 -15.99 -40.30
C ASP A 168 -15.25 -15.58 -38.85
N GLY A 169 -14.28 -15.02 -38.10
CA GLY A 169 -14.30 -14.76 -36.65
C GLY A 169 -15.28 -13.70 -36.15
N HIS A 170 -16.51 -13.71 -36.65
CA HIS A 170 -17.61 -12.94 -36.11
C HIS A 170 -18.31 -13.72 -34.99
N PRO A 171 -18.70 -13.05 -33.90
CA PRO A 171 -19.61 -13.63 -32.92
C PRO A 171 -20.91 -14.05 -33.63
N PRO A 172 -21.64 -15.07 -33.13
CA PRO A 172 -22.82 -15.56 -33.82
C PRO A 172 -23.81 -14.41 -33.99
N THR A 173 -24.04 -13.98 -35.24
CA THR A 173 -24.95 -12.88 -35.59
C THR A 173 -26.40 -13.15 -35.19
N SER A 174 -26.71 -14.40 -34.83
CA SER A 174 -27.98 -14.90 -34.34
C SER A 174 -28.10 -14.94 -32.80
N THR A 175 -27.14 -14.38 -32.04
CA THR A 175 -27.15 -14.38 -30.57
C THR A 175 -26.82 -13.02 -29.95
N VAL A 176 -27.38 -12.74 -28.78
CA VAL A 176 -27.05 -11.54 -27.98
C VAL A 176 -26.26 -11.94 -26.74
N PRO A 177 -25.21 -11.18 -26.34
CA PRO A 177 -24.46 -11.46 -25.12
C PRO A 177 -25.26 -11.06 -23.88
N GLN A 178 -25.40 -12.00 -22.95
CA GLN A 178 -26.09 -11.78 -21.68
C GLN A 178 -25.08 -11.86 -20.53
N ILE A 179 -24.97 -10.82 -19.69
CA ILE A 179 -24.01 -10.83 -18.57
C ILE A 179 -24.60 -11.63 -17.42
N SER A 180 -24.01 -12.77 -17.09
CA SER A 180 -24.48 -13.63 -15.99
C SER A 180 -23.73 -13.42 -14.68
N ALA A 181 -22.51 -12.89 -14.74
CA ALA A 181 -21.69 -12.66 -13.56
C ALA A 181 -20.65 -11.57 -13.81
N VAL A 182 -20.24 -10.94 -12.72
CA VAL A 182 -19.09 -10.05 -12.64
C VAL A 182 -18.01 -10.68 -11.80
N TYR A 183 -16.76 -10.65 -12.30
CA TYR A 183 -15.57 -11.07 -11.58
C TYR A 183 -14.65 -9.88 -11.31
N LEU A 184 -14.13 -9.83 -10.08
CA LEU A 184 -13.22 -8.83 -9.51
C LEU A 184 -11.92 -9.51 -9.03
N PRO A 185 -11.17 -10.18 -9.91
CA PRO A 185 -10.09 -11.08 -9.51
C PRO A 185 -8.94 -10.37 -8.79
N LEU A 186 -8.67 -9.09 -9.11
CA LEU A 186 -7.61 -8.34 -8.44
C LEU A 186 -7.98 -8.09 -6.96
N MET A 187 -9.23 -7.73 -6.67
CA MET A 187 -9.70 -7.57 -5.28
C MET A 187 -9.76 -8.91 -4.54
N ALA A 188 -10.13 -9.98 -5.26
CA ALA A 188 -10.20 -11.33 -4.73
C ALA A 188 -8.85 -11.86 -4.22
N VAL A 189 -7.72 -11.41 -4.78
CA VAL A 189 -6.38 -11.75 -4.28
C VAL A 189 -5.80 -10.67 -3.36
N LEU A 190 -6.09 -9.39 -3.63
CA LEU A 190 -5.50 -8.26 -2.91
C LEU A 190 -6.00 -8.16 -1.46
N ILE A 191 -7.31 -8.27 -1.23
CA ILE A 191 -7.89 -8.08 0.11
C ILE A 191 -7.47 -9.20 1.05
N PRO A 192 -7.54 -10.51 0.68
CA PRO A 192 -7.05 -11.57 1.54
C PRO A 192 -5.57 -11.41 1.91
N GLU A 193 -4.73 -11.02 0.94
CA GLU A 193 -3.33 -10.77 1.20
C GLU A 193 -3.12 -9.61 2.17
N TRP A 194 -3.84 -8.51 2.00
CA TRP A 194 -3.80 -7.37 2.91
C TRP A 194 -4.19 -7.80 4.33
N LEU A 195 -5.32 -8.49 4.49
CA LEU A 195 -5.78 -8.99 5.79
C LEU A 195 -4.78 -9.96 6.44
N ARG A 196 -4.10 -10.80 5.64
CA ARG A 196 -3.02 -11.69 6.11
C ARG A 196 -1.80 -10.93 6.59
N VAL A 197 -1.45 -9.82 5.95
CA VAL A 197 -0.38 -8.91 6.42
C VAL A 197 -0.78 -8.26 7.75
N LEU A 198 -2.03 -7.80 7.88
CA LEU A 198 -2.53 -7.22 9.13
C LEU A 198 -2.48 -8.22 10.28
N LYS A 199 -2.99 -9.44 10.07
CA LYS A 199 -2.99 -10.52 11.08
C LYS A 199 -1.58 -10.89 11.55
N ARG A 200 -0.58 -10.90 10.65
CA ARG A 200 0.82 -11.16 11.02
C ARG A 200 1.43 -10.08 11.92
N ARG A 201 0.79 -8.91 12.00
CA ARG A 201 1.26 -7.75 12.75
C ARG A 201 0.48 -7.50 14.04
N GLU A 202 -0.67 -8.15 14.20
CA GLU A 202 -1.42 -8.09 15.45
C GLU A 202 -0.54 -8.63 16.58
N THR A 203 -0.19 -7.74 17.50
CA THR A 203 0.49 -8.10 18.75
C THR A 203 -0.51 -8.77 19.67
N THR A 204 -0.08 -9.81 20.39
CA THR A 204 -0.88 -10.55 21.39
C THR A 204 -1.34 -9.70 22.58
N ASP A 205 -1.01 -8.41 22.61
CA ASP A 205 -1.20 -7.47 23.72
C ASP A 205 -2.66 -7.01 23.92
N GLY A 206 -3.65 -7.79 23.47
CA GLY A 206 -5.07 -7.51 23.70
C GLY A 206 -5.58 -6.21 23.06
N THR A 207 -4.83 -5.61 22.13
CA THR A 207 -5.29 -4.43 21.41
C THR A 207 -6.47 -4.77 20.51
N PRO A 208 -7.52 -3.94 20.45
CA PRO A 208 -8.66 -4.19 19.58
C PRO A 208 -8.24 -4.23 18.10
N PRO A 209 -8.93 -5.02 17.28
CA PRO A 209 -8.59 -5.16 15.86
C PRO A 209 -8.69 -3.80 15.16
N PRO A 210 -7.80 -3.49 14.21
CA PRO A 210 -7.82 -2.22 13.52
C PRO A 210 -9.11 -2.06 12.70
N ARG A 211 -9.61 -0.82 12.68
CA ARG A 211 -10.60 -0.40 11.67
C ARG A 211 -9.92 -0.39 10.30
N LYS A 212 -10.60 -0.92 9.29
CA LYS A 212 -10.06 -1.13 7.95
C LYS A 212 -10.82 -0.25 6.97
N VAL A 213 -10.10 0.48 6.14
CA VAL A 213 -10.68 1.39 5.16
C VAL A 213 -10.03 1.15 3.79
N LEU A 214 -10.84 0.79 2.80
CA LEU A 214 -10.45 0.66 1.40
C LEU A 214 -10.80 1.95 0.65
N VAL A 215 -9.78 2.67 0.18
CA VAL A 215 -9.92 3.85 -0.65
C VAL A 215 -9.75 3.45 -2.11
N LEU A 216 -10.84 3.53 -2.87
CA LEU A 216 -10.91 3.23 -4.29
C LEU A 216 -10.79 4.52 -5.11
N VAL A 217 -9.76 4.58 -5.94
CA VAL A 217 -9.52 5.73 -6.83
C VAL A 217 -9.89 5.34 -8.24
N SER A 218 -10.88 6.01 -8.83
CA SER A 218 -11.34 5.78 -10.20
C SER A 218 -11.09 7.00 -11.10
N GLY A 219 -11.28 6.84 -12.41
CA GLY A 219 -11.16 7.93 -13.35
C GLY A 219 -11.40 7.54 -14.80
N ALA A 220 -11.38 8.54 -15.66
CA ALA A 220 -11.66 8.41 -17.09
C ALA A 220 -10.50 8.90 -17.97
N GLY A 221 -10.22 8.17 -19.04
CA GLY A 221 -9.24 8.56 -20.05
C GLY A 221 -9.80 9.61 -21.00
N GLN A 222 -8.96 10.52 -21.49
CA GLN A 222 -9.40 11.40 -22.57
C GLN A 222 -9.49 10.58 -23.87
N PRO A 223 -10.66 10.50 -24.54
CA PRO A 223 -10.80 9.77 -25.78
C PRO A 223 -10.03 10.46 -26.92
N ARG A 224 -9.56 9.68 -27.89
CA ARG A 224 -8.91 10.21 -29.10
C ARG A 224 -9.92 10.80 -30.08
N ASN A 225 -11.11 10.21 -30.15
CA ASN A 225 -12.22 10.73 -30.94
C ASN A 225 -12.91 11.84 -30.14
N THR A 226 -13.01 13.03 -30.69
CA THR A 226 -13.68 14.19 -30.06
C THR A 226 -15.18 13.99 -29.91
N ASP A 227 -15.77 13.10 -30.71
CA ASP A 227 -17.21 12.81 -30.68
C ASP A 227 -17.56 11.71 -29.65
N ALA A 228 -16.55 11.03 -29.08
CA ALA A 228 -16.76 10.04 -28.05
C ALA A 228 -16.97 10.71 -26.68
N ASN A 229 -17.91 10.21 -25.90
CA ASN A 229 -18.14 10.70 -24.55
C ASN A 229 -16.94 10.35 -23.65
N PRO A 230 -16.25 11.34 -23.05
CA PRO A 230 -15.09 11.09 -22.20
C PRO A 230 -15.38 10.25 -20.95
N GLN A 231 -16.65 10.10 -20.56
CA GLN A 231 -17.05 9.31 -19.40
C GLN A 231 -17.23 7.82 -19.72
N ASP A 232 -17.34 7.44 -20.99
CA ASP A 232 -17.67 6.05 -21.36
C ASP A 232 -16.60 5.04 -20.93
N ASN A 233 -15.37 5.51 -20.74
CA ASN A 233 -14.23 4.70 -20.28
C ASN A 233 -13.94 4.82 -18.77
N SER A 234 -14.80 5.53 -18.04
CA SER A 234 -14.66 5.74 -16.60
C SER A 234 -14.66 4.40 -15.85
N THR A 235 -13.79 4.29 -14.85
CA THR A 235 -13.78 3.17 -13.91
C THR A 235 -14.65 3.40 -12.68
N GLU A 236 -15.44 4.48 -12.65
CA GLU A 236 -16.30 4.81 -11.50
C GLU A 236 -17.35 3.74 -11.21
N GLY A 237 -18.06 3.26 -12.24
CA GLY A 237 -19.00 2.15 -12.07
C GLY A 237 -18.31 0.86 -11.58
N THR A 238 -17.08 0.57 -12.04
CA THR A 238 -16.27 -0.54 -11.49
C THR A 238 -15.99 -0.34 -10.00
N GLY A 239 -15.71 0.88 -9.55
CA GLY A 239 -15.53 1.19 -8.12
C GLY A 239 -16.76 0.89 -7.28
N ARG A 240 -17.96 1.23 -7.80
CA ARG A 240 -19.24 0.90 -7.15
C ARG A 240 -19.48 -0.62 -7.11
N LEU A 241 -19.12 -1.36 -8.17
CA LEU A 241 -19.18 -2.82 -8.19
C LEU A 241 -18.23 -3.45 -7.16
N ILE A 242 -17.00 -2.94 -7.04
CA ILE A 242 -16.04 -3.36 -6.01
C ILE A 242 -16.62 -3.07 -4.62
N GLN A 243 -17.20 -1.89 -4.40
CA GLN A 243 -17.82 -1.54 -3.14
C GLN A 243 -18.90 -2.55 -2.73
N ARG A 244 -19.82 -2.91 -3.63
CA ARG A 244 -20.86 -3.93 -3.33
C ARG A 244 -20.26 -5.29 -3.00
N PHE A 245 -19.27 -5.72 -3.77
CA PHE A 245 -18.57 -6.99 -3.51
C PHE A 245 -17.88 -6.98 -2.14
N VAL A 246 -17.18 -5.91 -1.79
CA VAL A 246 -16.49 -5.79 -0.49
C VAL A 246 -17.50 -5.74 0.65
N GLN A 247 -18.62 -5.05 0.51
CA GLN A 247 -19.68 -5.05 1.52
C GLN A 247 -20.30 -6.43 1.73
N ALA A 248 -20.47 -7.21 0.65
CA ALA A 248 -21.02 -8.56 0.72
C ALA A 248 -20.04 -9.57 1.36
N VAL A 249 -18.73 -9.43 1.11
CA VAL A 249 -17.72 -10.42 1.53
C VAL A 249 -16.97 -10.02 2.80
N TYR A 250 -16.73 -8.73 2.99
CA TYR A 250 -15.92 -8.14 4.06
C TYR A 250 -16.65 -6.94 4.71
N PRO A 251 -17.77 -7.18 5.42
CA PRO A 251 -18.61 -6.09 5.96
C PRO A 251 -17.89 -5.17 6.95
N ASP A 252 -16.78 -5.63 7.55
CA ASP A 252 -15.96 -4.85 8.49
C ASP A 252 -14.99 -3.86 7.79
N ILE A 253 -14.96 -3.83 6.45
CA ILE A 253 -14.13 -2.91 5.66
C ILE A 253 -15.00 -1.73 5.20
N GLU A 254 -14.68 -0.53 5.69
CA GLU A 254 -15.24 0.71 5.17
C GLU A 254 -14.70 0.96 3.75
N VAL A 255 -15.56 1.26 2.77
CA VAL A 255 -15.15 1.56 1.40
C VAL A 255 -15.42 3.03 1.08
N ILE A 256 -14.41 3.72 0.54
CA ILE A 256 -14.51 5.11 0.08
C ILE A 256 -14.15 5.17 -1.40
N CYS A 257 -15.12 5.53 -2.24
CA CYS A 257 -14.92 5.72 -3.67
C CYS A 257 -14.61 7.19 -3.99
N ILE A 258 -13.52 7.44 -4.70
CA ILE A 258 -13.08 8.79 -5.11
C ILE A 258 -12.94 8.82 -6.64
N PRO A 259 -13.98 9.27 -7.36
CA PRO A 259 -13.90 9.43 -8.80
C PRO A 259 -13.10 10.67 -9.17
N SER A 260 -12.20 10.52 -10.15
CA SER A 260 -11.63 11.66 -10.86
C SER A 260 -12.40 11.96 -12.14
N ASN A 261 -12.29 13.19 -12.61
CA ASN A 261 -12.77 13.60 -13.93
C ASN A 261 -11.97 12.88 -15.05
N TRP A 262 -12.14 13.33 -16.28
CA TRP A 262 -11.35 12.87 -17.42
C TRP A 262 -9.87 13.33 -17.31
N SER A 263 -9.02 12.79 -18.19
CA SER A 263 -7.58 13.10 -18.30
C SER A 263 -6.64 12.36 -17.35
N ILE A 264 -6.95 11.11 -16.97
CA ILE A 264 -6.02 10.28 -16.17
C ILE A 264 -4.64 10.04 -16.82
N PHE A 265 -4.45 10.38 -18.09
CA PHE A 265 -3.17 10.26 -18.80
C PHE A 265 -2.26 11.49 -18.65
N ARG A 266 -2.77 12.63 -18.16
CA ARG A 266 -2.00 13.88 -17.98
C ARG A 266 -1.41 13.94 -16.58
N TYR A 267 -0.09 14.05 -16.47
CA TYR A 267 0.60 13.91 -15.17
C TYR A 267 0.23 15.02 -14.17
N ASP A 268 0.14 16.27 -14.64
CA ASP A 268 -0.26 17.44 -13.85
C ASP A 268 -1.69 17.33 -13.33
N ASP A 269 -2.61 16.83 -14.14
CA ASP A 269 -4.00 16.57 -13.73
C ASP A 269 -4.08 15.51 -12.63
N ASN A 270 -3.27 14.44 -12.73
CA ASN A 270 -3.18 13.42 -11.70
C ASN A 270 -2.61 13.96 -10.38
N VAL A 271 -1.54 14.76 -10.43
CA VAL A 271 -0.99 15.40 -9.23
C VAL A 271 -2.02 16.32 -8.58
N ARG A 272 -2.73 17.13 -9.37
CA ARG A 272 -3.78 18.02 -8.87
C ARG A 272 -4.90 17.23 -8.21
N PHE A 273 -5.44 16.22 -8.90
CA PHE A 273 -6.50 15.36 -8.38
C PHE A 273 -6.10 14.68 -7.07
N VAL A 274 -4.92 14.06 -7.02
CA VAL A 274 -4.47 13.37 -5.80
C VAL A 274 -4.32 14.36 -4.64
N LYS A 275 -3.72 15.53 -4.86
CA LYS A 275 -3.55 16.54 -3.80
C LYS A 275 -4.87 17.17 -3.34
N GLN A 276 -5.84 17.33 -4.23
CA GLN A 276 -7.10 18.04 -3.94
C GLN A 276 -8.24 17.13 -3.52
N GLN A 277 -8.20 15.83 -3.84
CA GLN A 277 -9.32 14.92 -3.61
C GLN A 277 -8.93 13.66 -2.83
N VAL A 278 -7.84 12.98 -3.21
CA VAL A 278 -7.42 11.74 -2.54
C VAL A 278 -6.72 11.99 -1.21
N LEU A 279 -5.72 12.86 -1.19
CA LEU A 279 -4.93 13.17 0.01
C LEU A 279 -5.79 13.77 1.13
N PRO A 280 -6.77 14.67 0.87
CA PRO A 280 -7.67 15.15 1.92
C PRO A 280 -8.46 14.06 2.64
N VAL A 281 -8.85 12.97 1.95
CA VAL A 281 -9.51 11.83 2.58
C VAL A 281 -8.57 11.11 3.54
N VAL A 282 -7.32 10.86 3.13
CA VAL A 282 -6.30 10.26 3.98
C VAL A 282 -5.96 11.16 5.17
N GLU A 283 -5.83 12.47 4.95
CA GLU A 283 -5.60 13.46 6.01
C GLU A 283 -6.77 13.54 7.00
N GLN A 284 -8.00 13.39 6.53
CA GLN A 284 -9.17 13.35 7.41
C GLN A 284 -9.14 12.11 8.31
N LYS A 285 -8.84 10.94 7.75
CA LYS A 285 -8.62 9.70 8.51
C LYS A 285 -7.45 9.82 9.49
N ARG A 286 -6.38 10.52 9.11
CA ARG A 286 -5.28 10.85 10.03
C ARG A 286 -5.74 11.72 11.19
N LYS A 287 -6.54 12.77 10.93
CA LYS A 287 -7.09 13.62 11.99
C LYS A 287 -7.89 12.80 13.00
N GLU A 288 -8.74 11.87 12.54
CA GLU A 288 -9.49 10.98 13.43
C GLU A 288 -8.56 10.22 14.39
N VAL A 289 -7.49 9.60 13.88
CA VAL A 289 -6.50 8.87 14.71
C VAL A 289 -5.73 9.81 15.64
N VAL A 290 -5.35 11.00 15.18
CA VAL A 290 -4.63 12.00 16.00
C VAL A 290 -5.50 12.48 17.17
N MET A 291 -6.79 12.70 16.94
CA MET A 291 -7.72 13.12 18.00
C MET A 291 -7.83 12.08 19.13
N VAL A 292 -7.64 10.79 18.82
CA VAL A 292 -7.73 9.69 19.80
C VAL A 292 -6.37 9.38 20.43
N HIS A 293 -5.28 9.43 19.65
CA HIS A 293 -3.96 8.91 20.07
C HIS A 293 -2.86 9.97 20.22
N GLY A 294 -3.14 11.25 19.93
CA GLY A 294 -2.17 12.33 20.05
C GLY A 294 -0.89 12.06 19.25
N GLU A 295 0.27 12.18 19.89
CA GLU A 295 1.59 12.00 19.25
C GLU A 295 1.86 10.57 18.78
N ASP A 296 1.19 9.57 19.36
CA ASP A 296 1.36 8.16 19.01
C ASP A 296 0.60 7.75 17.73
N TRP A 297 -0.09 8.69 17.06
CA TRP A 297 -0.88 8.41 15.86
C TRP A 297 -0.08 7.65 14.77
N LYS A 298 1.22 7.90 14.64
CA LYS A 298 2.09 7.23 13.64
C LYS A 298 2.21 5.72 13.85
N LYS A 299 2.01 5.24 15.08
CA LYS A 299 1.98 3.80 15.40
C LYS A 299 0.59 3.19 15.18
N ARG A 300 -0.44 4.05 15.11
CA ARG A 300 -1.86 3.68 15.09
C ARG A 300 -2.51 3.89 13.72
N LEU A 301 -1.89 4.64 12.81
CA LEU A 301 -2.30 4.79 11.42
C LEU A 301 -1.28 4.12 10.50
N ARG A 302 -1.77 3.28 9.59
CA ARG A 302 -0.96 2.74 8.51
C ARG A 302 -1.66 2.92 7.17
N VAL A 303 -0.84 3.12 6.15
CA VAL A 303 -1.27 3.24 4.75
C VAL A 303 -0.60 2.13 3.95
N THR A 304 -1.38 1.42 3.18
CA THR A 304 -0.94 0.41 2.22
C THR A 304 -1.36 0.88 0.83
N LEU A 305 -0.44 0.87 -0.13
CA LEU A 305 -0.73 1.15 -1.53
C LEU A 305 -0.78 -0.16 -2.32
N SER A 306 -1.86 -0.35 -3.07
CA SER A 306 -1.90 -1.36 -4.11
C SER A 306 -1.17 -0.86 -5.36
N LEU A 307 -0.18 -1.62 -5.81
CA LEU A 307 0.48 -1.41 -7.10
C LEU A 307 -0.04 -2.47 -8.06
N SER A 308 -0.98 -2.10 -8.90
CA SER A 308 -1.64 -2.96 -9.88
C SER A 308 -1.55 -2.34 -11.28
N ASP A 309 -2.43 -2.76 -12.18
CA ASP A 309 -2.61 -2.10 -13.48
C ASP A 309 -3.19 -0.68 -13.32
N GLY A 310 -3.13 0.13 -14.37
CA GLY A 310 -3.63 1.51 -14.38
C GLY A 310 -2.65 2.52 -14.98
N ALA A 311 -3.07 3.78 -15.07
CA ALA A 311 -2.26 4.83 -15.67
C ALA A 311 -0.99 5.09 -14.81
N PRO A 312 0.24 4.97 -15.38
CA PRO A 312 1.48 5.17 -14.62
C PRO A 312 1.56 6.55 -13.95
N ALA A 313 1.02 7.57 -14.61
CA ALA A 313 0.94 8.93 -14.08
C ALA A 313 0.11 9.01 -12.78
N ARG A 314 -1.02 8.28 -12.70
CA ARG A 314 -1.87 8.23 -11.51
C ARG A 314 -1.20 7.47 -10.38
N ILE A 315 -0.63 6.30 -10.66
CA ILE A 315 0.09 5.48 -9.66
C ILE A 315 1.27 6.27 -9.08
N SER A 316 2.06 6.94 -9.95
CA SER A 316 3.17 7.79 -9.54
C SER A 316 2.72 8.95 -8.65
N ALA A 317 1.65 9.65 -9.01
CA ALA A 317 1.11 10.78 -8.24
C ALA A 317 0.59 10.33 -6.85
N ILE A 318 -0.09 9.18 -6.77
CA ILE A 318 -0.53 8.58 -5.49
C ILE A 318 0.68 8.23 -4.64
N ASN A 319 1.65 7.48 -5.19
CA ASN A 319 2.84 7.07 -4.45
C ASN A 319 3.63 8.27 -3.90
N ALA A 320 3.88 9.28 -4.73
CA ALA A 320 4.59 10.48 -4.33
C ALA A 320 3.85 11.26 -3.21
N SER A 321 2.52 11.36 -3.31
CA SER A 321 1.71 12.12 -2.33
C SER A 321 1.57 11.40 -0.99
N MET A 322 1.64 10.06 -1.00
CA MET A 322 1.51 9.24 0.21
C MET A 322 2.86 8.96 0.89
N ARG A 323 3.99 9.40 0.33
CA ARG A 323 5.34 9.11 0.84
C ARG A 323 5.54 9.54 2.30
N SER A 324 4.90 10.64 2.74
CA SER A 324 4.97 11.12 4.13
C SER A 324 4.40 10.11 5.15
N TYR A 325 3.53 9.21 4.70
CA TYR A 325 2.96 8.13 5.51
C TYR A 325 3.79 6.85 5.52
N ARG A 326 4.90 6.81 4.76
CA ARG A 326 5.77 5.64 4.60
C ARG A 326 4.97 4.36 4.32
N PRO A 327 4.20 4.32 3.23
CA PRO A 327 3.23 3.26 3.01
C PRO A 327 3.90 1.91 2.77
N ASP A 328 3.24 0.84 3.19
CA ASP A 328 3.56 -0.48 2.69
C ASP A 328 2.93 -0.70 1.31
N TYR A 329 3.36 -1.73 0.59
CA TYR A 329 2.99 -1.97 -0.79
C TYR A 329 2.51 -3.40 -1.01
N LEU A 330 1.41 -3.53 -1.74
CA LEU A 330 0.91 -4.79 -2.28
C LEU A 330 1.00 -4.73 -3.80
N HIS A 331 2.02 -5.37 -4.37
CA HIS A 331 2.29 -5.36 -5.79
C HIS A 331 1.67 -6.58 -6.48
N ILE A 332 0.66 -6.34 -7.32
CA ILE A 332 0.04 -7.36 -8.16
C ILE A 332 0.81 -7.45 -9.48
N TRP A 333 1.82 -8.31 -9.54
CA TRP A 333 2.71 -8.41 -10.69
C TRP A 333 2.11 -9.24 -11.84
N ARG A 334 1.08 -10.05 -11.57
CA ARG A 334 0.33 -10.82 -12.58
C ARG A 334 -1.17 -10.48 -12.54
N THR A 335 -1.58 -9.48 -13.31
CA THR A 335 -2.98 -9.00 -13.33
C THR A 335 -3.93 -9.85 -14.19
N LYS A 336 -3.41 -10.81 -14.96
CA LYS A 336 -4.16 -11.58 -15.96
C LYS A 336 -4.23 -13.08 -15.71
N THR A 337 -3.74 -13.58 -14.58
CA THR A 337 -3.80 -15.03 -14.26
C THR A 337 -5.22 -15.56 -14.36
N PHE A 338 -6.19 -14.87 -13.75
CA PHE A 338 -7.60 -15.28 -13.83
C PHE A 338 -8.15 -15.19 -15.26
N TRP A 339 -7.74 -14.19 -16.04
CA TRP A 339 -8.13 -14.06 -17.45
C TRP A 339 -7.65 -15.25 -18.29
N ASP A 340 -6.45 -15.75 -18.00
CA ASP A 340 -5.81 -16.82 -18.76
C ASP A 340 -6.21 -18.22 -18.30
N GLN A 341 -6.41 -18.39 -16.99
CA GLN A 341 -6.50 -19.72 -16.36
C GLN A 341 -7.80 -19.94 -15.58
N ARG A 342 -8.63 -18.90 -15.38
CA ARG A 342 -9.83 -18.92 -14.51
C ARG A 342 -9.55 -19.44 -13.09
N ILE A 343 -8.32 -19.27 -12.61
CA ILE A 343 -7.92 -19.58 -11.24
C ILE A 343 -7.40 -18.31 -10.56
N LEU A 344 -7.54 -18.27 -9.24
CA LEU A 344 -6.91 -17.25 -8.40
C LEU A 344 -5.55 -17.74 -7.90
N SER A 345 -4.59 -16.84 -7.79
CA SER A 345 -3.24 -17.15 -7.34
C SER A 345 -2.80 -16.11 -6.32
N GLU A 346 -2.67 -16.53 -5.06
CA GLU A 346 -2.16 -15.68 -3.98
C GLU A 346 -0.69 -15.26 -4.24
N GLU A 347 0.04 -16.04 -5.05
CA GLU A 347 1.41 -15.73 -5.48
C GLU A 347 1.47 -14.53 -6.44
N ASP A 348 0.33 -14.07 -6.96
CA ASP A 348 0.28 -12.92 -7.86
C ASP A 348 0.47 -11.59 -7.10
N VAL A 349 0.41 -11.61 -5.75
CA VAL A 349 0.56 -10.43 -4.90
C VAL A 349 1.81 -10.54 -4.04
N GLU A 350 2.69 -9.55 -4.17
CA GLU A 350 3.87 -9.41 -3.32
C GLU A 350 3.69 -8.30 -2.29
N PHE A 351 4.03 -8.59 -1.04
CA PHE A 351 4.09 -7.61 0.02
C PHE A 351 5.51 -7.02 0.15
N HIS A 352 5.61 -5.68 0.14
CA HIS A 352 6.85 -4.95 0.38
C HIS A 352 6.63 -3.84 1.39
N THR A 353 7.59 -3.64 2.31
CA THR A 353 7.55 -2.48 3.21
C THR A 353 8.13 -1.25 2.53
N PHE A 354 7.75 -0.06 3.01
CA PHE A 354 8.34 1.20 2.57
C PHE A 354 9.86 1.17 2.54
N LYS A 355 10.44 0.75 3.67
CA LYS A 355 11.89 0.64 3.84
C LYS A 355 12.52 -0.28 2.80
N LYS A 356 11.89 -1.43 2.51
CA LYS A 356 12.42 -2.40 1.54
C LYS A 356 12.49 -1.83 0.12
N LEU A 357 11.53 -1.01 -0.30
CA LEU A 357 11.53 -0.39 -1.63
C LEU A 357 12.45 0.83 -1.74
N GLU A 358 12.70 1.55 -0.65
CA GLU A 358 13.68 2.65 -0.64
C GLU A 358 15.13 2.16 -0.51
N MET A 359 15.35 1.01 0.12
CA MET A 359 16.69 0.44 0.26
C MET A 359 17.19 -0.17 -1.06
N ARG A 360 18.50 -0.02 -1.31
CA ARG A 360 19.18 -0.85 -2.29
C ARG A 360 19.08 -2.33 -1.88
N PRO A 361 18.96 -3.28 -2.81
CA PRO A 361 18.90 -4.68 -2.46
C PRO A 361 20.19 -5.11 -1.73
N ALA A 362 20.07 -6.00 -0.75
CA ALA A 362 21.25 -6.55 -0.09
C ALA A 362 22.09 -7.36 -1.09
N THR A 363 23.39 -7.11 -1.11
CA THR A 363 24.34 -7.82 -1.97
C THR A 363 25.24 -8.72 -1.13
N TYR A 364 25.80 -9.76 -1.74
CA TYR A 364 26.77 -10.62 -1.06
C TYR A 364 28.08 -9.87 -0.78
N ILE A 365 28.76 -10.16 0.32
CA ILE A 365 30.07 -9.54 0.64
C ILE A 365 31.07 -9.71 -0.52
N THR A 366 31.02 -10.85 -1.20
CA THR A 366 31.90 -11.19 -2.32
C THR A 366 31.72 -10.30 -3.55
N THR A 367 30.63 -9.52 -3.63
CA THR A 367 30.35 -8.60 -4.73
C THR A 367 30.60 -7.14 -4.36
N LEU A 368 30.96 -6.84 -3.10
CA LEU A 368 31.25 -5.48 -2.64
C LEU A 368 32.55 -4.92 -3.25
N ALA A 369 32.63 -3.59 -3.32
CA ALA A 369 33.86 -2.88 -3.68
C ALA A 369 34.99 -3.21 -2.69
N PRO A 370 36.28 -3.08 -3.08
CA PRO A 370 37.40 -3.54 -2.25
C PRO A 370 37.41 -2.97 -0.82
N THR A 371 37.16 -1.66 -0.66
CA THR A 371 37.13 -1.01 0.66
C THR A 371 35.95 -1.47 1.51
N GLU A 372 34.76 -1.56 0.91
CA GLU A 372 33.53 -2.03 1.56
C GLU A 372 33.64 -3.50 1.99
N ARG A 373 34.27 -4.34 1.16
CA ARG A 373 34.54 -5.74 1.47
C ARG A 373 35.46 -5.87 2.67
N LYS A 374 36.59 -5.18 2.67
CA LYS A 374 37.52 -5.16 3.80
C LYS A 374 36.85 -4.66 5.08
N LEU A 375 35.98 -3.64 4.96
CA LEU A 375 35.19 -3.15 6.08
C LEU A 375 34.21 -4.21 6.62
N ALA A 376 33.51 -4.92 5.74
CA ALA A 376 32.62 -6.01 6.14
C ALA A 376 33.39 -7.18 6.78
N GLU A 377 34.57 -7.52 6.25
CA GLU A 377 35.48 -8.51 6.82
C GLU A 377 35.98 -8.10 8.22
N ASP A 378 36.34 -6.83 8.43
CA ASP A 378 36.73 -6.34 9.76
C ASP A 378 35.54 -6.34 10.73
N MET A 379 34.32 -6.02 10.28
CA MET A 379 33.11 -6.18 11.09
C MET A 379 32.89 -7.65 11.49
N ILE A 380 33.08 -8.61 10.57
CA ILE A 380 32.98 -10.04 10.90
C ILE A 380 34.05 -10.45 11.91
N SER A 381 35.27 -9.94 11.76
CA SER A 381 36.36 -10.16 12.72
C SER A 381 35.99 -9.60 14.10
N TYR A 382 35.50 -8.36 14.16
CA TYR A 382 35.09 -7.71 15.40
C TYR A 382 33.89 -8.43 16.06
N LYS A 383 32.92 -8.86 15.27
CA LYS A 383 31.79 -9.68 15.72
C LYS A 383 32.28 -10.97 16.40
N ARG A 384 33.21 -11.71 15.78
CA ARG A 384 33.77 -12.95 16.36
C ARG A 384 34.50 -12.68 17.67
N GLN A 385 35.24 -11.57 17.75
CA GLN A 385 35.89 -11.15 19.00
C GLN A 385 34.87 -10.84 20.09
N PHE A 386 33.80 -10.12 19.75
CA PHE A 386 32.71 -9.83 20.68
C PHE A 386 31.99 -11.10 21.16
N GLU A 387 31.68 -12.04 20.25
CA GLU A 387 31.09 -13.34 20.59
C GLU A 387 31.99 -14.15 21.53
N ALA A 388 33.31 -14.14 21.32
CA ALA A 388 34.26 -14.82 22.19
C ALA A 388 34.32 -14.22 23.61
N VAL A 389 34.24 -12.89 23.73
CA VAL A 389 34.18 -12.20 25.03
C VAL A 389 32.82 -12.41 25.70
N CYS A 390 31.76 -12.64 24.93
CA CYS A 390 30.44 -12.93 25.52
C CYS A 390 30.39 -14.24 26.29
N ASP A 391 31.31 -15.16 26.04
CA ASP A 391 31.40 -16.41 26.80
C ASP A 391 32.27 -16.29 28.06
N ALA A 392 32.96 -15.17 28.26
CA ALA A 392 33.84 -14.98 29.39
C ALA A 392 33.05 -14.76 30.70
N SER A 393 33.50 -15.40 31.77
CA SER A 393 32.86 -15.39 33.09
C SER A 393 33.01 -14.08 33.87
N VAL A 394 33.94 -13.20 33.47
CA VAL A 394 34.23 -11.94 34.15
C VAL A 394 33.99 -10.78 33.18
N ARG A 395 32.75 -10.26 33.15
CA ARG A 395 32.35 -9.11 32.31
C ARG A 395 31.17 -8.37 32.92
N GLU A 396 31.13 -7.05 32.73
CA GLU A 396 30.03 -6.17 33.16
C GLU A 396 29.14 -5.72 31.98
N LEU A 397 29.16 -6.47 30.87
CA LEU A 397 28.41 -6.11 29.66
C LEU A 397 26.91 -6.00 29.95
N GLU A 398 26.33 -6.99 30.62
CA GLU A 398 24.90 -7.03 30.92
C GLU A 398 24.54 -6.16 32.13
N SER A 399 25.40 -6.12 33.16
CA SER A 399 25.12 -5.43 34.42
C SER A 399 25.31 -3.91 34.34
N PHE A 400 26.26 -3.42 33.53
CA PHE A 400 26.63 -2.01 33.50
C PHE A 400 26.60 -1.41 32.09
N TRP A 401 27.37 -1.97 31.15
CA TRP A 401 27.59 -1.32 29.85
C TRP A 401 26.37 -1.34 28.93
N LEU A 402 25.51 -2.37 29.01
CA LEU A 402 24.30 -2.56 28.19
C LEU A 402 23.05 -2.78 29.07
N ARG A 403 23.04 -2.14 30.25
CA ARG A 403 22.07 -2.36 31.33
C ARG A 403 20.60 -2.02 30.99
N LYS A 404 20.32 -1.22 29.96
CA LYS A 404 18.95 -0.76 29.67
C LYS A 404 18.24 -1.70 28.73
N THR A 405 18.90 -2.08 27.62
CA THR A 405 18.26 -2.86 26.57
C THR A 405 18.75 -4.30 26.50
N GLY A 406 19.95 -4.59 27.04
CA GLY A 406 20.60 -5.87 26.83
C GLY A 406 20.96 -6.13 25.37
N LYS A 407 21.14 -5.07 24.55
CA LYS A 407 21.46 -5.18 23.13
C LYS A 407 22.82 -4.56 22.83
N ALA A 408 23.69 -5.37 22.23
CA ALA A 408 24.96 -4.89 21.71
C ALA A 408 24.77 -4.40 20.28
N VAL A 409 25.34 -3.25 19.96
CA VAL A 409 25.48 -2.71 18.62
C VAL A 409 26.96 -2.49 18.40
N LEU A 410 27.49 -3.07 17.34
CA LEU A 410 28.88 -2.93 16.92
C LEU A 410 28.95 -1.99 15.72
N ALA A 411 30.00 -1.18 15.66
CA ALA A 411 30.33 -0.35 14.52
C ALA A 411 31.81 -0.48 14.15
N VAL A 412 32.11 -0.43 12.86
CA VAL A 412 33.47 -0.29 12.34
C VAL A 412 33.50 0.85 11.35
N LEU A 413 34.36 1.84 11.57
CA LEU A 413 34.60 2.97 10.67
C LEU A 413 35.91 2.70 9.90
N VAL A 414 35.89 2.82 8.58
CA VAL A 414 37.13 2.82 7.79
C VAL A 414 37.55 4.24 7.45
N THR A 415 38.84 4.52 7.67
CA THR A 415 39.47 5.80 7.34
C THR A 415 40.65 5.54 6.41
N GLN A 416 40.87 6.42 5.46
CA GLN A 416 41.97 6.31 4.51
C GLN A 416 42.41 7.69 4.04
N LYS A 417 43.62 8.08 4.44
CA LYS A 417 44.29 9.29 3.93
C LYS A 417 44.83 9.06 2.52
N PRO A 418 45.07 10.13 1.74
CA PRO A 418 45.62 10.02 0.40
C PRO A 418 46.96 9.26 0.38
N GLY A 419 47.02 8.16 -0.37
CA GLY A 419 48.24 7.35 -0.52
C GLY A 419 48.53 6.38 0.63
N GLU A 420 47.68 6.32 1.65
CA GLU A 420 47.83 5.40 2.79
C GLU A 420 46.88 4.20 2.69
N ASP A 421 47.22 3.15 3.43
CA ASP A 421 46.35 1.98 3.59
C ASP A 421 45.14 2.29 4.48
N PRO A 422 43.98 1.62 4.27
CA PRO A 422 42.80 1.82 5.09
C PRO A 422 43.02 1.34 6.53
N VAL A 423 42.55 2.13 7.49
CA VAL A 423 42.56 1.83 8.93
C VAL A 423 41.12 1.66 9.42
N PHE A 424 40.90 0.66 10.30
CA PHE A 424 39.58 0.29 10.80
C PHE A 424 39.45 0.57 12.29
N TRP A 425 38.44 1.37 12.65
CA TRP A 425 38.19 1.84 14.01
C TRP A 425 36.88 1.26 14.53
N ARG A 426 36.94 0.60 15.67
CA ARG A 426 35.82 -0.16 16.23
C ARG A 426 35.11 0.61 17.32
N GLY A 427 33.81 0.40 17.44
CA GLY A 427 32.98 0.98 18.50
C GLY A 427 31.83 0.05 18.88
N MET A 428 31.40 0.13 20.14
CA MET A 428 30.20 -0.55 20.65
C MET A 428 29.33 0.48 21.37
N ASN A 429 28.01 0.31 21.41
CA ASN A 429 27.15 1.18 22.21
C ASN A 429 27.43 1.05 23.73
N CYS A 430 27.21 2.14 24.46
CA CYS A 430 27.33 2.20 25.92
C CYS A 430 26.09 2.87 26.54
N GLU A 431 25.37 2.15 27.40
CA GLU A 431 24.08 2.51 27.99
C GLU A 431 24.18 3.03 29.44
N VAL A 432 25.27 3.75 29.73
CA VAL A 432 25.47 4.35 31.04
C VAL A 432 24.36 5.38 31.32
N SER A 433 23.87 5.43 32.56
CA SER A 433 22.76 6.29 32.95
C SER A 433 23.20 7.75 33.08
N MET A 434 23.36 8.44 31.95
CA MET A 434 23.73 9.85 31.92
C MET A 434 22.59 10.74 31.42
N PRO A 435 22.48 12.01 31.87
CA PRO A 435 21.52 12.98 31.34
C PRO A 435 21.67 13.20 29.83
N THR A 436 22.88 13.00 29.31
CA THR A 436 23.23 13.11 27.88
C THR A 436 22.82 11.88 27.05
N GLY A 437 22.25 10.85 27.68
CA GLY A 437 21.75 9.65 27.02
C GLY A 437 22.80 8.57 26.78
N THR A 438 22.40 7.54 26.03
CA THR A 438 23.23 6.40 25.61
C THR A 438 24.16 6.83 24.46
N LEU A 439 25.39 6.35 24.46
CA LEU A 439 26.34 6.55 23.37
C LEU A 439 26.22 5.41 22.36
N CYS A 440 26.04 5.75 21.09
CA CYS A 440 25.85 4.76 20.01
C CYS A 440 27.21 4.26 19.49
N ALA A 441 27.21 3.07 18.90
CA ALA A 441 28.42 2.40 18.44
C ALA A 441 29.17 3.22 17.38
N GLU A 442 28.42 3.86 16.48
CA GLU A 442 28.93 4.69 15.38
C GLU A 442 29.72 5.88 15.92
N ARG A 443 29.16 6.57 16.92
CA ARG A 443 29.81 7.71 17.58
C ARG A 443 31.06 7.27 18.34
N ASN A 444 31.05 6.08 18.93
CA ASN A 444 32.24 5.51 19.56
C ASN A 444 33.33 5.16 18.54
N ALA A 445 32.99 4.59 17.38
CA ALA A 445 33.95 4.31 16.32
C ALA A 445 34.60 5.60 15.78
N ILE A 446 33.80 6.65 15.56
CA ILE A 446 34.29 7.99 15.15
C ILE A 446 35.18 8.60 16.23
N GLY A 447 34.76 8.55 17.49
CA GLY A 447 35.55 9.04 18.62
C GLY A 447 36.89 8.33 18.75
N ASN A 448 36.91 7.00 18.60
CA ASN A 448 38.14 6.20 18.61
C ASN A 448 39.07 6.56 17.46
N ALA A 449 38.54 6.82 16.27
CA ALA A 449 39.33 7.25 15.12
C ALA A 449 40.03 8.60 15.39
N LEU A 450 39.30 9.59 15.89
CA LEU A 450 39.87 10.90 16.24
C LEU A 450 40.87 10.83 17.42
N ALA A 451 40.63 9.93 18.37
CA ALA A 451 41.55 9.71 19.49
C ALA A 451 42.84 8.99 19.06
N GLY A 452 42.77 8.10 18.07
CA GLY A 452 43.93 7.40 17.53
C GLY A 452 44.72 8.21 16.50
N ASP A 453 44.06 9.12 15.78
CA ASP A 453 44.69 10.01 14.81
C ASP A 453 44.00 11.37 14.76
N GLN A 454 44.60 12.37 15.42
CA GLN A 454 44.08 13.73 15.50
C GLN A 454 44.26 14.54 14.20
N THR A 455 45.01 14.01 13.23
CA THR A 455 45.23 14.68 11.94
C THR A 455 44.18 14.29 10.89
N MET A 456 43.32 13.31 11.20
CA MET A 456 42.24 12.85 10.34
C MET A 456 41.23 13.97 10.07
N THR A 457 40.85 14.08 8.81
CA THR A 457 39.78 14.97 8.33
C THR A 457 38.51 14.18 8.03
N ARG A 458 37.37 14.88 7.88
CA ARG A 458 36.10 14.25 7.47
C ARG A 458 36.20 13.55 6.09
N SER A 459 37.03 14.07 5.18
CA SER A 459 37.25 13.46 3.85
C SER A 459 38.03 12.13 3.90
N ASP A 460 38.72 11.86 5.01
CA ASP A 460 39.45 10.61 5.18
C ASP A 460 38.53 9.46 5.61
N MET A 461 37.39 9.75 6.25
CA MET A 461 36.40 8.75 6.64
C MET A 461 35.68 8.21 5.40
N LYS A 462 35.80 6.92 5.05
CA LYS A 462 35.25 6.38 3.79
C LYS A 462 33.89 5.69 3.93
N ALA A 463 33.69 4.91 4.99
CA ALA A 463 32.43 4.23 5.24
C ALA A 463 32.33 3.75 6.69
N ILE A 464 31.13 3.45 7.17
CA ILE A 464 30.90 2.85 8.48
C ILE A 464 29.96 1.64 8.38
N ALA A 465 30.35 0.52 8.99
CA ALA A 465 29.53 -0.67 9.11
C ALA A 465 28.86 -0.73 10.49
N VAL A 466 27.60 -1.16 10.55
CA VAL A 466 26.81 -1.26 11.78
C VAL A 466 26.11 -2.63 11.87
N LEU A 467 26.24 -3.30 13.02
CA LEU A 467 25.67 -4.63 13.27
C LEU A 467 25.04 -4.71 14.67
N SER A 468 23.78 -5.14 14.76
CA SER A 468 23.12 -5.47 16.03
C SER A 468 23.37 -6.93 16.41
N MET A 469 23.69 -7.17 17.69
CA MET A 469 24.00 -8.49 18.25
C MET A 469 23.19 -8.73 19.54
N PRO A 470 22.61 -9.94 19.75
CA PRO A 470 22.00 -10.32 21.01
C PRO A 470 23.06 -10.60 22.08
N LEU A 471 22.80 -10.28 23.35
CA LEU A 471 23.69 -10.60 24.47
C LEU A 471 23.56 -12.05 24.98
N ALA A 472 22.38 -12.67 24.89
CA ALA A 472 22.11 -13.99 25.46
C ALA A 472 22.21 -15.12 24.41
N ARG A 473 22.98 -16.17 24.73
CA ARG A 473 22.92 -17.46 24.00
C ARG A 473 21.63 -18.18 24.40
N GLY A 474 20.59 -18.12 23.56
CA GLY A 474 19.42 -19.00 23.71
C GLY A 474 18.06 -18.37 23.43
N SER A 475 17.95 -17.03 23.36
CA SER A 475 16.78 -16.42 22.70
C SER A 475 16.88 -16.74 21.21
N THR A 476 15.80 -17.20 20.58
CA THR A 476 15.77 -17.51 19.14
C THR A 476 16.48 -16.42 18.35
N LYS A 477 17.56 -16.79 17.64
CA LYS A 477 18.68 -15.92 17.21
C LYS A 477 18.32 -14.70 16.35
N ASP A 478 17.05 -14.53 15.96
CA ASP A 478 16.56 -13.42 15.12
C ASP A 478 15.47 -12.56 15.75
N THR A 479 14.94 -12.88 16.95
CA THR A 479 13.85 -12.08 17.55
C THR A 479 14.33 -10.83 18.30
N ILE A 480 15.64 -10.73 18.61
CA ILE A 480 16.21 -9.61 19.40
C ILE A 480 17.11 -8.68 18.56
N ALA A 481 17.81 -9.22 17.55
CA ALA A 481 18.71 -8.44 16.71
C ALA A 481 17.93 -7.62 15.68
N LEU A 482 18.18 -6.30 15.62
CA LEU A 482 17.42 -5.36 14.80
C LEU A 482 17.99 -5.19 13.38
N ASN A 483 18.64 -6.22 12.85
CA ASN A 483 19.31 -6.16 11.56
C ASN A 483 18.29 -6.21 10.40
N PRO A 484 18.45 -5.40 9.33
CA PRO A 484 19.41 -4.31 9.19
C PRO A 484 19.08 -3.10 10.08
N LEU A 485 20.06 -2.69 10.89
CA LEU A 485 19.94 -1.59 11.84
C LEU A 485 20.52 -0.30 11.24
N ASP A 486 19.64 0.67 10.96
CA ASP A 486 20.09 1.99 10.52
C ASP A 486 20.64 2.83 11.68
N PRO A 487 21.55 3.78 11.40
CA PRO A 487 21.98 4.74 12.40
C PRO A 487 20.79 5.53 12.93
N CYS A 488 20.74 5.74 14.25
CA CYS A 488 19.70 6.56 14.87
C CYS A 488 19.80 8.03 14.43
N GLY A 489 18.77 8.83 14.72
CA GLY A 489 18.74 10.25 14.31
C GLY A 489 19.99 11.05 14.74
N ALA A 490 20.48 10.85 15.97
CA ALA A 490 21.68 11.55 16.45
C ALA A 490 22.96 11.10 15.70
N CYS A 491 23.11 9.81 15.40
CA CYS A 491 24.22 9.32 14.58
C CYS A 491 24.11 9.84 13.15
N MET A 492 22.90 9.81 12.59
CA MET A 492 22.66 10.26 11.22
C MET A 492 23.05 11.73 11.03
N GLU A 493 22.79 12.61 12.00
CA GLU A 493 23.28 14.00 11.95
C GLU A 493 24.81 14.08 11.85
N TRP A 494 25.55 13.26 12.60
CA TRP A 494 27.01 13.19 12.49
C TRP A 494 27.46 12.69 11.12
N LEU A 495 26.85 11.62 10.63
CA LEU A 495 27.20 11.03 9.33
C LEU A 495 26.86 12.00 8.18
N LYS A 496 25.76 12.74 8.27
CA LYS A 496 25.41 13.83 7.35
C LYS A 496 26.49 14.92 7.35
N LYS A 497 27.00 15.33 8.52
CA LYS A 497 28.12 16.27 8.61
C LYS A 497 29.42 15.73 8.01
N ILE A 498 29.70 14.44 8.11
CA ILE A 498 30.86 13.84 7.42
C ILE A 498 30.64 13.90 5.91
N ALA A 499 29.45 13.51 5.45
CA ALA A 499 29.10 13.45 4.03
C ALA A 499 29.08 14.81 3.32
N GLU A 500 28.87 15.92 4.03
CA GLU A 500 28.94 17.29 3.47
C GLU A 500 30.25 17.58 2.71
N VAL A 501 31.36 16.94 3.12
CA VAL A 501 32.67 17.07 2.45
C VAL A 501 33.21 15.73 1.92
N ASN A 502 32.41 14.67 2.03
CA ASN A 502 32.69 13.36 1.46
C ASN A 502 31.40 12.72 0.91
N PRO A 503 30.98 13.06 -0.31
CA PRO A 503 29.71 12.59 -0.86
C PRO A 503 29.65 11.06 -1.06
N ASP A 504 30.80 10.39 -1.15
CA ASP A 504 30.90 8.95 -1.33
C ASP A 504 30.85 8.18 0.00
N PHE A 505 30.72 8.88 1.14
CA PHE A 505 30.61 8.23 2.44
C PHE A 505 29.32 7.38 2.52
N SER A 506 29.49 6.10 2.86
CA SER A 506 28.40 5.12 2.90
C SER A 506 28.27 4.41 4.24
N VAL A 507 27.07 3.90 4.50
CA VAL A 507 26.74 3.08 5.67
C VAL A 507 26.49 1.65 5.20
N LEU A 508 27.21 0.71 5.81
CA LEU A 508 27.00 -0.72 5.62
C LEU A 508 26.15 -1.26 6.77
N THR A 509 25.01 -1.87 6.45
CA THR A 509 24.21 -2.62 7.44
C THR A 509 24.03 -4.06 6.97
N PHE A 510 23.84 -4.98 7.89
CA PHE A 510 23.78 -6.42 7.56
C PHE A 510 22.35 -6.93 7.60
N ALA A 511 22.02 -7.88 6.73
CA ALA A 511 20.69 -8.49 6.72
C ALA A 511 20.38 -9.27 8.00
N ASN A 512 21.40 -9.88 8.61
CA ASN A 512 21.32 -10.63 9.86
C ASN A 512 22.72 -10.80 10.47
N THR A 513 22.82 -11.53 11.58
CA THR A 513 24.08 -11.77 12.30
C THR A 513 25.03 -12.75 11.59
N ASN A 514 24.63 -13.42 10.50
CA ASN A 514 25.54 -14.24 9.69
C ASN A 514 26.42 -13.37 8.78
N CYS A 515 26.06 -12.10 8.59
CA CYS A 515 26.79 -11.13 7.79
C CYS A 515 26.99 -11.52 6.31
N GLU A 516 26.23 -12.47 5.76
CA GLU A 516 26.41 -12.91 4.36
C GLU A 516 26.02 -11.84 3.33
N LYS A 517 24.99 -11.06 3.68
CA LYS A 517 24.40 -10.02 2.83
C LYS A 517 24.45 -8.67 3.51
N VAL A 518 24.85 -7.65 2.74
CA VAL A 518 25.09 -6.29 3.19
C VAL A 518 24.26 -5.32 2.36
N TYR A 519 23.67 -4.33 3.02
CA TYR A 519 23.09 -3.14 2.41
C TYR A 519 24.14 -2.04 2.45
N VAL A 520 24.47 -1.47 1.30
CA VAL A 520 25.35 -0.30 1.18
C VAL A 520 24.48 0.91 0.87
N THR A 521 24.37 1.83 1.81
CA THR A 521 23.51 3.02 1.68
C THR A 521 24.37 4.28 1.73
N PRO A 522 24.48 5.05 0.63
CA PRO A 522 25.07 6.39 0.68
C PRO A 522 24.28 7.30 1.62
N ILE A 523 24.95 8.25 2.27
CA ILE A 523 24.26 9.18 3.18
C ILE A 523 23.22 10.05 2.46
N GLY A 524 23.43 10.36 1.19
CA GLY A 524 22.46 11.11 0.37
C GLY A 524 21.10 10.43 0.22
N ASP A 525 21.03 9.11 0.40
CA ASP A 525 19.78 8.33 0.29
C ASP A 525 18.96 8.37 1.61
N TYR A 526 19.53 8.86 2.72
CA TYR A 526 18.84 9.09 4.01
C TYR A 526 18.22 10.50 4.07
N ALA A 527 17.27 10.78 3.17
CA ALA A 527 16.54 12.06 3.11
C ALA A 527 15.61 12.25 4.32
#